data_AF-A0AAJ4XNS8-F1
#
_entry.id   AF-A0AAJ4XNS8-F1
#
_cell.length_a   1.000
_cell.length_b   1.000
_cell.length_c   1.000
_cell.angle_alpha   90.00
_cell.angle_beta   90.00
_cell.angle_gamma   90.00
#
_symmetry.space_group_name_H-M   'P 1'
#
loop_
_entity.id
_entity.type
_entity.pdbx_description
1 polymer ?
#
loop_
_entity_poly.entity_id
_entity_poly.type
_entity_poly.pdbx_seq_one_letter_code
_entity_poly.pdbx_strand_id
1 'polypeptide(L)'
;MAKGTSAIDPSNFASLGLTHVQYDPEDSLAKLLALVTLSPIFLLCSYVTIILLRRELTFINALIGQLACEGLNWALKRLIKQPRPTGHLGAGYGMPSSHSQFLGFFAAFFLSHFYLNRPQLLRPRTLINSMRRFEHALAMVLIASISILTCYSRHHLHYHTSLQIVTGLSIGLVFGGVYYYVTEHLSRKPLRLPAPLAVSESSSPLAIRANRLLQPIATFTPAKKPRQDKNSIVRHRKPRRRSSTLSDIILPELHPAPPIRQILLDHPIAIAFRIRDSWAVWTDGGIEGEYGAWRREWEARRASATPVNGAAAAAANFARGSDPGRLPRHYAMMAMALSEADKSPPTDAAFCVGCVICPTSDAAASSRKEILATGFSRELPGNTHAEQCALDKIASEFKSESRPWSDKSISTLDLDLYTTMEPCSERLSGNLPCVQRILKFNEQAKVYYLPPRLAQQAIKGGNVGSGDNVQVILRIRRVFQGVAEPDDFVKCQSQNILRGSEIQVFTVKGSDDDDRQLEQDCLRVARKGHPAKS
;
A
#
# COMPACT_ATOMS: atom_id res chain seq x y z
N MET A 1 48.75 6.19 -59.53
CA MET A 1 48.12 6.91 -58.40
C MET A 1 46.62 6.72 -58.49
N ALA A 2 46.07 5.74 -57.75
CA ALA A 2 44.64 5.47 -57.74
C ALA A 2 43.94 6.49 -56.84
N LYS A 3 43.03 7.28 -57.41
CA LYS A 3 42.07 8.11 -56.66
C LYS A 3 41.07 7.16 -56.00
N GLY A 4 41.19 6.96 -54.69
CA GLY A 4 40.18 6.28 -53.89
C GLY A 4 38.92 7.13 -53.80
N THR A 5 37.80 6.55 -54.20
CA THR A 5 36.45 7.06 -54.13
C THR A 5 35.98 7.15 -52.68
N SER A 6 35.89 8.36 -52.13
CA SER A 6 35.07 8.65 -50.95
C SER A 6 33.72 9.16 -51.45
N ALA A 7 32.70 8.29 -51.44
CA ALA A 7 31.38 8.49 -52.07
C ALA A 7 30.46 9.48 -51.31
N ILE A 8 30.99 10.49 -50.62
CA ILE A 8 30.19 11.39 -49.79
C ILE A 8 30.57 12.84 -50.08
N ASP A 9 29.72 13.54 -50.84
CA ASP A 9 29.81 14.98 -51.09
C ASP A 9 29.17 15.76 -49.91
N PRO A 10 29.92 16.61 -49.19
CA PRO A 10 29.41 17.40 -48.06
C PRO A 10 28.27 18.36 -48.42
N SER A 11 28.11 18.71 -49.71
CA SER A 11 27.08 19.65 -50.17
C SER A 11 25.66 19.07 -50.15
N ASN A 12 25.50 17.74 -50.05
CA ASN A 12 24.19 17.07 -50.12
C ASN A 12 23.49 16.88 -48.77
N PHE A 13 24.05 17.27 -47.62
CA PHE A 13 23.43 16.99 -46.32
C PHE A 13 22.44 18.08 -45.87
N ALA A 14 21.20 17.68 -45.56
CA ALA A 14 20.20 18.53 -44.93
C ALA A 14 20.26 18.40 -43.39
N SER A 15 20.06 19.51 -42.66
CA SER A 15 20.03 19.52 -41.19
C SER A 15 18.61 19.63 -40.65
N LEU A 16 18.25 18.83 -39.64
CA LEU A 16 17.00 19.03 -38.90
C LEU A 16 17.16 20.24 -37.95
N GLY A 17 16.47 21.35 -38.24
CA GLY A 17 16.70 22.67 -37.64
C GLY A 17 16.57 22.81 -36.12
N LEU A 18 16.06 21.81 -35.40
CA LEU A 18 15.97 21.82 -33.93
C LEU A 18 17.17 21.14 -33.23
N THR A 19 17.91 20.26 -33.92
CA THR A 19 18.93 19.39 -33.31
C THR A 19 20.18 19.16 -34.17
N HIS A 20 20.26 19.78 -35.35
CA HIS A 20 21.42 19.74 -36.27
C HIS A 20 21.88 18.32 -36.62
N VAL A 21 20.92 17.39 -36.79
CA VAL A 21 21.19 16.05 -37.33
C VAL A 21 21.32 16.15 -38.85
N GLN A 22 22.50 15.83 -39.38
CA GLN A 22 22.79 15.74 -40.80
C GLN A 22 22.45 14.34 -41.33
N TYR A 23 21.77 14.29 -42.47
CA TYR A 23 21.44 13.07 -43.20
C TYR A 23 21.37 13.36 -44.71
N ASP A 24 21.50 12.31 -45.52
CA ASP A 24 21.36 12.38 -46.97
C ASP A 24 19.86 12.46 -47.35
N PRO A 25 19.39 13.55 -47.97
CA PRO A 25 17.99 13.74 -48.34
C PRO A 25 17.52 12.80 -49.46
N GLU A 26 18.44 12.25 -50.24
CA GLU A 26 18.13 11.28 -51.31
C GLU A 26 17.79 9.90 -50.72
N ASP A 27 18.24 9.58 -49.49
CA ASP A 27 17.87 8.36 -48.78
C ASP A 27 16.63 8.57 -47.90
N SER A 28 15.49 8.06 -48.38
CA SER A 28 14.21 8.08 -47.66
C SER A 28 14.27 7.40 -46.28
N LEU A 29 15.11 6.37 -46.11
CA LEU A 29 15.31 5.68 -44.82
C LEU A 29 16.13 6.56 -43.87
N ALA A 30 17.13 7.28 -44.38
CA ALA A 30 17.96 8.18 -43.59
C ALA A 30 17.13 9.27 -42.90
N LYS A 31 16.08 9.78 -43.56
CA LYS A 31 15.14 10.75 -42.94
C LYS A 31 14.42 10.17 -41.72
N LEU A 32 13.90 8.94 -41.82
CA LEU A 32 13.24 8.28 -40.69
C LEU A 32 14.24 7.96 -39.57
N LEU A 33 15.42 7.45 -39.92
CA LEU A 33 16.46 7.13 -38.95
C LEU A 33 17.02 8.37 -38.27
N ALA A 34 17.07 9.51 -38.95
CA ALA A 34 17.43 10.80 -38.36
C ALA A 34 16.45 11.18 -37.25
N LEU A 35 15.14 10.97 -37.44
CA LEU A 35 14.14 11.17 -36.36
C LEU A 35 14.38 10.20 -35.20
N VAL A 36 14.70 8.93 -35.48
CA VAL A 36 15.00 7.94 -34.43
C VAL A 36 16.22 8.36 -33.60
N THR A 37 17.22 9.03 -34.19
CA THR A 37 18.38 9.52 -33.41
C THR A 37 17.99 10.52 -32.31
N LEU A 38 16.82 11.15 -32.39
CA LEU A 38 16.31 12.06 -31.36
C LEU A 38 15.68 11.35 -30.16
N SER A 39 15.55 10.02 -30.21
CA SER A 39 14.96 9.24 -29.13
C SER A 39 15.54 9.52 -27.74
N PRO A 40 16.86 9.73 -27.51
CA PRO A 40 17.35 10.07 -26.18
C PRO A 40 16.78 11.38 -25.63
N ILE A 41 16.61 12.39 -26.48
CA ILE A 41 16.04 13.69 -26.09
C ILE A 41 14.57 13.53 -25.72
N PHE A 42 13.79 12.83 -26.57
CA PHE A 42 12.39 12.57 -26.28
C PHE A 42 12.19 11.70 -25.04
N LEU A 43 13.07 10.71 -24.81
CA LEU A 43 13.05 9.89 -23.59
C LEU A 43 13.39 10.73 -22.36
N LEU A 44 14.32 11.67 -22.45
CA LEU A 44 14.62 12.59 -21.35
C LEU A 44 13.42 13.50 -21.02
N CYS A 45 12.77 14.08 -22.04
CA CYS A 45 11.53 14.84 -21.85
C CYS A 45 10.41 13.97 -21.25
N SER A 46 10.33 12.70 -21.66
CA SER A 46 9.36 11.74 -21.14
C SER A 46 9.63 11.41 -19.67
N TYR A 47 10.90 11.21 -19.29
CA TYR A 47 11.29 11.02 -17.89
C TYR A 47 10.82 12.18 -17.02
N VAL A 48 11.16 13.41 -17.41
CA VAL A 48 10.78 14.61 -16.64
C VAL A 48 9.26 14.71 -16.52
N THR A 49 8.54 14.52 -17.63
CA THR A 49 7.07 14.53 -17.64
C THR A 49 6.47 13.48 -16.70
N ILE A 50 6.93 12.23 -16.78
CA ILE A 50 6.44 11.14 -15.92
C ILE A 50 6.78 11.41 -14.45
N ILE A 51 7.98 11.92 -14.16
CA ILE A 51 8.39 12.26 -12.79
C ILE A 51 7.49 13.36 -12.22
N LEU A 52 7.18 14.40 -12.99
CA LEU A 52 6.32 15.49 -12.52
C LEU A 52 4.87 15.02 -12.26
N LEU A 53 4.35 14.14 -13.12
CA LEU A 53 2.97 13.64 -13.03
C LEU A 53 2.80 12.52 -11.99
N ARG A 54 3.69 11.52 -11.99
CA ARG A 54 3.57 10.31 -11.15
C ARG A 54 4.36 10.40 -9.85
N ARG A 55 5.47 11.14 -9.84
CA ARG A 55 6.40 11.30 -8.69
C ARG A 55 6.86 9.98 -8.11
N GLU A 56 7.11 9.03 -9.00
CA GLU A 56 7.54 7.68 -8.63
C GLU A 56 9.06 7.61 -8.47
N LEU A 57 9.50 7.05 -7.34
CA LEU A 57 10.91 6.92 -6.98
C LEU A 57 11.69 6.12 -8.03
N THR A 58 11.08 5.11 -8.64
CA THR A 58 11.71 4.29 -9.69
C THR A 58 12.13 5.13 -10.90
N PHE A 59 11.27 6.04 -11.37
CA PHE A 59 11.58 6.91 -12.51
C PHE A 59 12.60 7.99 -12.15
N ILE A 60 12.52 8.54 -10.93
CA ILE A 60 13.53 9.49 -10.42
C ILE A 60 14.91 8.81 -10.36
N ASN A 61 14.96 7.61 -9.80
CA ASN A 61 16.17 6.80 -9.70
C ASN A 61 16.73 6.42 -11.09
N ALA A 62 15.85 6.04 -12.02
CA ALA A 62 16.24 5.76 -13.41
C ALA A 62 16.87 7.00 -14.07
N LEU A 63 16.29 8.20 -13.88
CA LEU A 63 16.85 9.44 -14.42
C LEU A 63 18.22 9.76 -13.82
N ILE A 64 18.40 9.60 -12.51
CA ILE A 64 19.71 9.79 -11.85
C ILE A 64 20.75 8.83 -12.44
N GLY A 65 20.40 7.55 -12.58
CA GLY A 65 21.28 6.55 -13.19
C GLY A 65 21.59 6.84 -14.66
N GLN A 66 20.61 7.35 -15.42
CA GLN A 66 20.78 7.74 -16.82
C GLN A 66 21.79 8.90 -16.94
N LEU A 67 21.68 9.93 -16.09
CA LEU A 67 22.61 11.05 -16.05
C LEU A 67 24.02 10.62 -15.61
N ALA A 68 24.11 9.70 -14.64
CA ALA A 68 25.38 9.10 -14.23
C ALA A 68 26.03 8.30 -15.37
N CYS A 69 25.24 7.55 -16.14
CA CYS A 69 25.71 6.82 -17.32
C CYS A 69 26.22 7.77 -18.42
N GLU A 70 25.55 8.90 -18.63
CA GLU A 70 26.04 9.94 -19.55
C GLU A 70 27.36 10.57 -19.06
N GLY A 71 27.47 10.83 -17.76
CA GLY A 71 28.72 11.27 -17.13
C GLY A 71 29.87 10.26 -17.33
N LEU A 72 29.58 8.97 -17.20
CA LEU A 72 30.53 7.89 -17.51
C LEU A 72 30.92 7.89 -18.99
N ASN A 73 29.97 8.03 -19.91
CA ASN A 73 30.24 8.13 -21.34
C ASN A 73 31.19 9.29 -21.65
N TRP A 74 30.90 10.46 -21.10
CA TRP A 74 31.69 11.68 -21.24
C TRP A 74 33.13 11.49 -20.71
N ALA A 75 33.30 10.83 -19.56
CA ALA A 75 34.61 10.51 -19.01
C ALA A 75 35.38 9.54 -19.92
N LEU A 76 34.74 8.44 -20.33
CA LEU A 76 35.35 7.43 -21.21
C LEU A 76 35.77 8.01 -22.56
N LYS A 77 34.97 8.90 -23.15
CA LYS A 77 35.32 9.61 -24.38
C LYS A 77 36.62 10.40 -24.25
N ARG A 78 36.87 11.02 -23.10
CA ARG A 78 38.12 11.74 -22.83
C ARG A 78 39.30 10.86 -22.49
N LEU A 79 39.06 9.64 -22.02
CA LEU A 79 40.12 8.67 -21.77
C LEU A 79 40.56 7.98 -23.06
N ILE A 80 39.60 7.55 -23.89
CA ILE A 80 39.87 6.75 -25.10
C ILE A 80 40.24 7.63 -26.29
N LYS A 81 39.59 8.79 -26.44
CA LYS A 81 39.86 9.78 -27.49
C LYS A 81 39.83 9.25 -28.94
N GLN A 82 39.16 8.12 -29.20
CA GLN A 82 39.04 7.58 -30.56
C GLN A 82 38.18 8.51 -31.42
N PRO A 83 38.59 8.83 -32.66
CA PRO A 83 37.82 9.70 -33.56
C PRO A 83 36.53 9.03 -34.06
N ARG A 84 35.61 9.84 -34.57
CA ARG A 84 34.43 9.37 -35.32
C ARG A 84 34.86 8.87 -36.71
N PRO A 85 34.07 7.98 -37.35
CA PRO A 85 34.37 7.50 -38.71
C PRO A 85 34.38 8.62 -39.77
N THR A 86 33.60 9.68 -39.56
CA THR A 86 33.41 10.79 -40.50
C THR A 86 33.84 12.10 -39.84
N GLY A 87 34.83 12.78 -40.44
CA GLY A 87 35.41 14.01 -39.89
C GLY A 87 34.51 15.26 -40.00
N HIS A 88 33.52 15.25 -40.88
CA HIS A 88 32.60 16.38 -41.11
C HIS A 88 31.45 16.45 -40.10
N LEU A 89 31.16 15.36 -39.37
CA LEU A 89 30.07 15.28 -38.37
C LEU A 89 30.45 15.85 -36.98
N GLY A 90 31.51 16.68 -36.91
CA GLY A 90 31.95 17.44 -35.73
C GLY A 90 33.20 16.92 -35.02
N ALA A 91 33.88 17.81 -34.29
CA ALA A 91 35.21 17.60 -33.67
C ALA A 91 35.22 16.75 -32.36
N GLY A 92 34.23 15.89 -32.15
CA GLY A 92 34.06 15.14 -30.90
C GLY A 92 34.53 13.68 -30.98
N TYR A 93 34.99 13.12 -29.85
CA TYR A 93 35.36 11.70 -29.76
C TYR A 93 34.19 10.75 -30.02
N GLY A 94 34.43 9.69 -30.78
CA GLY A 94 33.45 8.69 -31.22
C GLY A 94 33.20 7.56 -30.21
N MET A 95 34.21 7.19 -29.42
CA MET A 95 34.18 6.00 -28.56
C MET A 95 34.02 6.33 -27.07
N PRO A 96 33.11 5.66 -26.35
CA PRO A 96 31.99 4.86 -26.85
C PRO A 96 30.88 5.74 -27.45
N SER A 97 29.96 5.16 -28.23
CA SER A 97 28.81 5.91 -28.75
C SER A 97 27.84 6.29 -27.62
N SER A 98 27.53 7.59 -27.49
CA SER A 98 26.64 8.10 -26.42
C SER A 98 25.20 7.61 -26.57
N HIS A 99 24.66 7.62 -27.80
CA HIS A 99 23.29 7.18 -28.05
C HIS A 99 23.12 5.69 -27.75
N SER A 100 24.06 4.84 -28.21
CA SER A 100 24.01 3.40 -27.93
C SER A 100 24.18 3.10 -26.44
N GLN A 101 25.04 3.84 -25.73
CA GLN A 101 25.20 3.69 -24.28
C GLN A 101 23.97 4.17 -23.51
N PHE A 102 23.36 5.30 -23.91
CA PHE A 102 22.13 5.80 -23.32
C PHE A 102 21.00 4.77 -23.43
N LEU A 103 20.76 4.24 -24.63
CA LEU A 103 19.72 3.24 -24.87
C LEU A 103 20.05 1.89 -24.22
N GLY A 104 21.34 1.52 -24.13
CA GLY A 104 21.77 0.34 -23.39
C GLY A 104 21.40 0.42 -21.91
N PHE A 105 21.65 1.56 -21.26
CA PHE A 105 21.21 1.77 -19.87
C PHE A 105 19.68 1.73 -19.75
N PHE A 106 18.98 2.49 -20.60
CA PHE A 106 17.52 2.58 -20.59
C PHE A 106 16.88 1.18 -20.73
N ALA A 107 17.37 0.39 -21.69
CA ALA A 107 16.92 -0.97 -21.91
C ALA A 107 17.23 -1.87 -20.71
N ALA A 108 18.47 -1.91 -20.22
CA ALA A 108 18.82 -2.77 -19.11
C ALA A 108 18.02 -2.45 -17.84
N PHE A 109 17.85 -1.17 -17.51
CA PHE A 109 17.11 -0.75 -16.33
C PHE A 109 15.63 -1.15 -16.42
N PHE A 110 14.93 -0.75 -17.49
CA PHE A 110 13.50 -1.00 -17.59
C PHE A 110 13.16 -2.45 -17.93
N LEU A 111 13.93 -3.14 -18.78
CA LEU A 111 13.68 -4.56 -19.04
C LEU A 111 13.87 -5.38 -17.76
N SER A 112 14.90 -5.10 -16.95
CA SER A 112 15.06 -5.73 -15.63
C SER A 112 13.86 -5.44 -14.73
N HIS A 113 13.39 -4.19 -14.75
CA HIS A 113 12.22 -3.78 -13.97
C HIS A 113 10.95 -4.52 -14.35
N PHE A 114 10.60 -4.55 -15.64
CA PHE A 114 9.42 -5.24 -16.14
C PHE A 114 9.54 -6.76 -16.00
N TYR A 115 10.74 -7.32 -16.09
CA TYR A 115 10.98 -8.75 -15.91
C TYR A 115 10.79 -9.21 -14.46
N LEU A 116 11.32 -8.46 -13.49
CA LEU A 116 11.27 -8.83 -12.08
C LEU A 116 9.93 -8.47 -11.41
N ASN A 117 9.17 -7.52 -11.97
CA ASN A 117 7.88 -7.09 -11.43
C ASN A 117 6.68 -7.54 -12.29
N ARG A 118 6.77 -8.71 -12.93
CA ARG A 118 5.69 -9.25 -13.79
C ARG A 118 4.39 -9.47 -13.01
N PRO A 119 3.21 -9.12 -13.58
CA PRO A 119 1.93 -9.36 -12.95
C PRO A 119 1.70 -10.86 -12.72
N GLN A 120 1.33 -11.23 -11.49
CA GLN A 120 1.15 -12.62 -11.09
C GLN A 120 0.02 -13.30 -11.88
N LEU A 121 0.12 -14.63 -12.03
CA LEU A 121 -0.89 -15.50 -12.61
C LEU A 121 -2.08 -15.65 -11.64
N LEU A 122 -2.91 -14.61 -11.52
CA LEU A 122 -4.20 -14.71 -10.85
C LEU A 122 -5.11 -15.63 -11.69
N ARG A 123 -5.65 -16.67 -11.06
CA ARG A 123 -6.72 -17.52 -11.60
C ARG A 123 -8.02 -17.22 -10.83
N PRO A 124 -9.17 -17.04 -11.51
CA PRO A 124 -9.41 -17.18 -12.95
C PRO A 124 -8.83 -16.03 -13.80
N ARG A 125 -8.66 -16.27 -15.10
CA ARG A 125 -8.18 -15.27 -16.04
C ARG A 125 -9.27 -14.22 -16.29
N THR A 126 -9.06 -13.00 -15.82
CA THR A 126 -9.90 -11.85 -16.16
C THR A 126 -9.35 -11.10 -17.38
N LEU A 127 -10.23 -10.38 -18.10
CA LEU A 127 -9.84 -9.50 -19.22
C LEU A 127 -8.76 -8.50 -18.78
N ILE A 128 -8.96 -7.86 -17.62
CA ILE A 128 -8.08 -6.84 -17.05
C ILE A 128 -6.67 -7.39 -16.80
N ASN A 129 -6.54 -8.59 -16.20
CA ASN A 129 -5.23 -9.21 -15.97
C ASN A 129 -4.55 -9.58 -17.30
N SER A 130 -5.33 -9.98 -18.31
CA SER A 130 -4.80 -10.33 -19.63
C SER A 130 -4.32 -9.09 -20.39
N MET A 131 -5.06 -7.99 -20.35
CA MET A 131 -4.66 -6.69 -20.91
C MET A 131 -3.38 -6.17 -20.26
N ARG A 132 -3.29 -6.18 -18.93
CA ARG A 132 -2.10 -5.73 -18.20
C ARG A 132 -0.83 -6.49 -18.62
N ARG A 133 -0.95 -7.80 -18.86
CA ARG A 133 0.18 -8.62 -19.36
C ARG A 133 0.57 -8.23 -20.77
N PHE A 134 -0.42 -8.03 -21.63
CA PHE A 134 -0.17 -7.59 -23.00
C PHE A 134 0.54 -6.24 -23.01
N GLU A 135 0.09 -5.27 -22.21
CA GLU A 135 0.76 -3.98 -22.05
C GLU A 135 2.21 -4.11 -21.59
N HIS A 136 2.50 -4.99 -20.63
CA HIS A 136 3.88 -5.22 -20.17
C HIS A 136 4.75 -5.87 -21.25
N ALA A 137 4.20 -6.86 -21.96
CA ALA A 137 4.89 -7.50 -23.07
C ALA A 137 5.18 -6.51 -24.20
N LEU A 138 4.17 -5.70 -24.56
CA LEU A 138 4.30 -4.64 -25.56
C LEU A 138 5.35 -3.62 -25.14
N ALA A 139 5.34 -3.16 -23.88
CA ALA A 139 6.34 -2.21 -23.37
C ALA A 139 7.76 -2.77 -23.48
N MET A 140 8.00 -4.03 -23.07
CA MET A 140 9.31 -4.67 -23.20
C MET A 140 9.77 -4.76 -24.66
N VAL A 141 8.86 -5.13 -25.57
CA VAL A 141 9.16 -5.17 -27.02
C VAL A 141 9.52 -3.78 -27.53
N LEU A 142 8.72 -2.75 -27.20
CA LEU A 142 8.98 -1.38 -27.64
C LEU A 142 10.33 -0.84 -27.13
N ILE A 143 10.69 -1.13 -25.87
CA ILE A 143 11.98 -0.75 -25.28
C ILE A 143 13.16 -1.41 -26.02
N ALA A 144 13.05 -2.70 -26.33
CA ALA A 144 14.07 -3.41 -27.09
C ALA A 144 14.17 -2.85 -28.52
N SER A 145 13.03 -2.66 -29.18
CA SER A 145 12.94 -2.15 -30.55
C SER A 145 13.54 -0.76 -30.70
N ILE A 146 13.19 0.20 -29.83
CA ILE A 146 13.77 1.56 -29.91
C ILE A 146 15.28 1.55 -29.66
N SER A 147 15.76 0.68 -28.78
CA SER A 147 17.21 0.58 -28.49
C SER A 147 17.99 0.04 -29.69
N ILE A 148 17.46 -0.99 -30.35
CA ILE A 148 18.04 -1.57 -31.57
C ILE A 148 17.99 -0.54 -32.71
N LEU A 149 16.84 0.09 -32.92
CA LEU A 149 16.64 1.03 -34.03
C LEU A 149 17.55 2.27 -33.87
N THR A 150 17.77 2.75 -32.65
CA THR A 150 18.73 3.83 -32.39
C THR A 150 20.16 3.39 -32.61
N CYS A 151 20.55 2.16 -32.27
CA CYS A 151 21.89 1.66 -32.61
C CYS A 151 22.08 1.56 -34.13
N TYR A 152 21.06 1.04 -34.84
CA TYR A 152 21.06 0.94 -36.29
C TYR A 152 21.14 2.32 -36.96
N SER A 153 20.39 3.31 -36.47
CA SER A 153 20.45 4.67 -37.03
C SER A 153 21.84 5.29 -36.92
N ARG A 154 22.57 5.05 -35.82
CA ARG A 154 23.97 5.53 -35.68
C ARG A 154 24.94 4.86 -36.64
N HIS A 155 24.66 3.60 -37.02
CA HIS A 155 25.45 2.86 -38.00
C HIS A 155 25.15 3.33 -39.43
N HIS A 156 23.86 3.33 -39.81
CA HIS A 156 23.39 3.67 -41.16
C HIS A 156 23.70 5.12 -41.55
N LEU A 157 23.53 6.05 -40.61
CA LEU A 157 23.85 7.46 -40.84
C LEU A 157 25.36 7.77 -40.71
N HIS A 158 26.22 6.74 -40.61
CA HIS A 158 27.67 6.86 -40.54
C HIS A 158 28.22 7.78 -39.43
N TYR A 159 27.49 7.90 -38.31
CA TYR A 159 27.97 8.67 -37.16
C TYR A 159 28.96 7.91 -36.28
N HIS A 160 28.85 6.57 -36.25
CA HIS A 160 29.70 5.71 -35.44
C HIS A 160 30.02 4.39 -36.14
N THR A 161 31.18 3.82 -35.84
CA THR A 161 31.52 2.46 -36.29
C THR A 161 30.75 1.41 -35.48
N SER A 162 30.61 0.20 -36.02
CA SER A 162 29.97 -0.91 -35.30
C SER A 162 30.64 -1.20 -33.96
N LEU A 163 31.96 -1.07 -33.88
CA LEU A 163 32.71 -1.24 -32.63
C LEU A 163 32.35 -0.17 -31.57
N GLN A 164 32.21 1.09 -31.98
CA GLN A 164 31.82 2.18 -31.08
C GLN A 164 30.39 2.00 -30.54
N ILE A 165 29.51 1.49 -31.39
CA ILE A 165 28.11 1.20 -31.08
C ILE A 165 28.02 0.03 -30.10
N VAL A 166 28.62 -1.12 -30.43
CA VAL A 166 28.60 -2.33 -29.58
C VAL A 166 29.25 -2.05 -28.22
N THR A 167 30.35 -1.31 -28.19
CA THR A 167 31.01 -0.95 -26.92
C THR A 167 30.13 -0.04 -26.09
N GLY A 168 29.54 1.01 -26.69
CA GLY A 168 28.60 1.88 -25.99
C GLY A 168 27.41 1.11 -25.44
N LEU A 169 26.76 0.30 -26.27
CA LEU A 169 25.62 -0.53 -25.88
C LEU A 169 25.98 -1.47 -24.73
N SER A 170 27.11 -2.16 -24.81
CA SER A 170 27.57 -3.10 -23.78
C SER A 170 27.83 -2.41 -22.44
N ILE A 171 28.52 -1.26 -22.46
CA ILE A 171 28.75 -0.45 -21.25
C ILE A 171 27.42 0.00 -20.65
N GLY A 172 26.50 0.49 -21.49
CA GLY A 172 25.17 0.91 -21.06
C GLY A 172 24.38 -0.22 -20.41
N LEU A 173 24.35 -1.41 -21.04
CA LEU A 173 23.66 -2.59 -20.53
C LEU A 173 24.22 -3.05 -19.19
N VAL A 174 25.55 -3.16 -19.08
CA VAL A 174 26.22 -3.57 -17.83
C VAL A 174 25.97 -2.54 -16.73
N PHE A 175 26.22 -1.25 -17.01
CA PHE A 175 26.03 -0.20 -16.02
C PHE A 175 24.56 -0.11 -15.58
N GLY A 176 23.61 -0.15 -16.52
CA GLY A 176 22.17 -0.11 -16.22
C GLY A 176 21.68 -1.33 -15.43
N GLY A 177 22.14 -2.53 -15.78
CA GLY A 177 21.79 -3.75 -15.06
C GLY A 177 22.35 -3.76 -13.63
N VAL A 178 23.62 -3.39 -13.45
CA VAL A 178 24.25 -3.26 -12.13
C VAL A 178 23.58 -2.17 -11.31
N TYR A 179 23.34 -1.00 -11.91
CA TYR A 179 22.66 0.12 -11.26
C TYR A 179 21.25 -0.27 -10.81
N TYR A 180 20.45 -0.92 -11.67
CA TYR A 180 19.13 -1.44 -11.30
C TYR A 180 19.23 -2.45 -10.15
N TYR A 181 20.15 -3.41 -10.25
CA TYR A 181 20.31 -4.44 -9.22
C TYR A 181 20.63 -3.82 -7.85
N VAL A 182 21.54 -2.85 -7.79
CA VAL A 182 21.94 -2.20 -6.54
C VAL A 182 20.84 -1.26 -6.03
N THR A 183 20.26 -0.42 -6.90
CA THR A 183 19.39 0.70 -6.49
C THR A 183 17.90 0.35 -6.44
N GLU A 184 17.45 -0.67 -7.17
CA GLU A 184 16.05 -1.14 -7.16
C GLU A 184 15.93 -2.52 -6.49
N HIS A 185 16.74 -3.49 -6.90
CA HIS A 185 16.54 -4.87 -6.40
C HIS A 185 17.07 -5.05 -4.96
N LEU A 186 18.28 -4.59 -4.68
CA LEU A 186 18.90 -4.71 -3.35
C LEU A 186 18.30 -3.72 -2.35
N SER A 187 17.98 -2.50 -2.79
CA SER A 187 17.40 -1.46 -1.91
C SER A 187 16.02 -1.80 -1.35
N ARG A 188 15.29 -2.72 -2.01
CA ARG A 188 14.01 -3.28 -1.55
C ARG A 188 14.18 -4.42 -0.54
N LYS A 189 15.38 -5.01 -0.44
CA LYS A 189 15.67 -6.07 0.54
C LYS A 189 16.02 -5.43 1.90
N PRO A 190 15.64 -6.06 3.04
CA PRO A 190 16.03 -5.58 4.35
C PRO A 190 17.56 -5.63 4.48
N LEU A 191 18.16 -4.52 4.92
CA LEU A 191 19.58 -4.46 5.21
C LEU A 191 19.85 -5.21 6.52
N ARG A 192 20.99 -5.90 6.61
CA ARG A 192 21.49 -6.44 7.87
C ARG A 192 22.73 -5.65 8.24
N LEU A 193 22.66 -4.84 9.31
CA LEU A 193 23.75 -3.95 9.73
C LEU A 193 24.31 -4.37 11.10
N PRO A 194 25.61 -4.16 11.37
CA PRO A 194 26.18 -4.32 12.71
C PRO A 194 25.52 -3.35 13.70
N ALA A 195 25.35 -3.78 14.95
CA ALA A 195 24.68 -3.04 16.03
C ALA A 195 24.96 -1.51 16.13
N PRO A 196 26.18 -0.96 15.93
CA PRO A 196 26.40 0.49 16.02
C PRO A 196 25.84 1.31 14.85
N LEU A 197 25.43 0.67 13.74
CA LEU A 197 24.83 1.33 12.56
C LEU A 197 23.34 0.99 12.37
N ALA A 198 22.80 0.07 13.17
CA ALA A 198 21.38 -0.20 13.21
C ALA A 198 20.68 0.99 13.88
N VAL A 199 20.15 1.92 13.08
CA VAL A 199 19.30 3.00 13.58
C VAL A 199 18.06 2.35 14.20
N SER A 200 17.93 2.45 15.53
CA SER A 200 16.72 2.07 16.26
C SER A 200 15.49 2.67 15.58
N GLU A 201 14.46 1.86 15.33
CA GLU A 201 13.23 2.19 14.60
C GLU A 201 12.39 3.35 15.19
N SER A 202 12.87 4.00 16.27
CA SER A 202 12.21 5.11 16.94
C SER A 202 12.99 6.44 16.95
N SER A 203 14.14 6.55 16.30
CA SER A 203 15.03 7.72 16.48
C SER A 203 15.12 8.63 15.25
N SER A 204 14.00 9.23 14.83
CA SER A 204 14.10 10.56 14.22
C SER A 204 13.83 11.60 15.32
N PRO A 205 14.77 12.53 15.60
CA PRO A 205 14.57 13.59 16.59
C PRO A 205 13.29 14.41 16.34
N LEU A 206 12.87 14.47 15.07
CA LEU A 206 11.65 15.14 14.63
C LEU A 206 10.38 14.35 14.95
N ALA A 207 10.36 13.01 14.85
CA ALA A 207 9.21 12.20 15.27
C ALA A 207 9.03 12.22 16.79
N ILE A 208 10.12 12.23 17.55
CA ILE A 208 10.08 12.39 19.01
C ILE A 208 9.57 13.79 19.39
N ARG A 209 9.98 14.84 18.66
CA ARG A 209 9.52 16.22 18.90
C ARG A 209 8.06 16.43 18.49
N ALA A 210 7.63 15.83 17.38
CA ALA A 210 6.22 15.82 16.96
C ALA A 210 5.33 15.08 17.96
N ASN A 211 5.77 13.91 18.45
CA ASN A 211 5.04 13.16 19.48
C ASN A 211 5.02 13.86 20.85
N ARG A 212 6.07 14.62 21.22
CA ARG A 212 6.07 15.43 22.46
C ARG A 212 5.12 16.62 22.40
N LEU A 213 4.93 17.23 21.23
CA LEU A 213 4.01 18.35 21.04
C LEU A 213 2.54 17.89 21.03
N LEU A 214 2.30 16.59 20.86
CA LEU A 214 0.97 15.98 20.78
C LEU A 214 0.57 15.20 22.05
N GLN A 215 1.41 15.16 23.09
CA GLN A 215 1.04 14.54 24.37
C GLN A 215 0.31 15.55 25.27
N PRO A 216 -0.89 15.22 25.79
CA PRO A 216 -1.52 16.05 26.81
C PRO A 216 -0.68 16.02 28.09
N ILE A 217 -0.60 17.18 28.76
CA ILE A 217 0.12 17.38 30.02
C ILE A 217 -0.39 16.38 31.06
N ALA A 218 0.42 15.36 31.36
CA ALA A 218 0.14 14.43 32.45
C ALA A 218 0.47 15.12 33.79
N THR A 219 -0.55 15.31 34.61
CA THR A 219 -0.44 15.73 36.01
C THR A 219 0.27 14.66 36.84
N PHE A 220 1.30 15.09 37.57
CA PHE A 220 2.01 14.28 38.55
C PHE A 220 1.09 13.75 39.65
N THR A 221 1.15 12.45 39.95
CA THR A 221 0.84 11.90 41.28
C THR A 221 1.80 10.76 41.64
N PRO A 222 2.13 10.56 42.93
CA PRO A 222 3.33 9.84 43.34
C PRO A 222 3.10 8.33 43.51
N ALA A 223 4.15 7.56 43.20
CA ALA A 223 4.17 6.10 43.26
C ALA A 223 3.98 5.53 44.69
N LYS A 224 3.01 4.62 44.86
CA LYS A 224 2.97 3.67 45.99
C LYS A 224 3.61 2.34 45.55
N LYS A 225 4.58 1.88 46.35
CA LYS A 225 5.26 0.57 46.22
C LYS A 225 4.27 -0.60 46.29
N PRO A 226 4.44 -1.68 45.50
CA PRO A 226 3.69 -2.90 45.70
C PRO A 226 4.32 -3.76 46.82
N ARG A 227 3.46 -4.29 47.69
CA ARG A 227 3.75 -5.32 48.68
C ARG A 227 3.96 -6.66 47.98
N GLN A 228 4.96 -7.41 48.45
CA GLN A 228 5.20 -8.81 48.12
C GLN A 228 4.12 -9.68 48.74
N ASP A 229 3.46 -10.51 47.93
CA ASP A 229 2.84 -11.74 48.40
C ASP A 229 3.54 -12.95 47.77
N LYS A 230 3.88 -13.89 48.67
CA LYS A 230 4.62 -15.12 48.43
C LYS A 230 3.67 -16.24 48.01
N ASN A 231 4.26 -17.25 47.37
CA ASN A 231 3.76 -18.61 47.12
C ASN A 231 2.98 -18.85 45.82
N SER A 232 3.72 -19.24 44.78
CA SER A 232 3.50 -20.53 44.12
C SER A 232 4.77 -21.00 43.43
N ILE A 233 5.31 -22.14 43.88
CA ILE A 233 6.48 -22.78 43.32
C ILE A 233 6.01 -23.64 42.13
N VAL A 234 6.28 -23.19 40.91
CA VAL A 234 6.21 -24.03 39.70
C VAL A 234 7.63 -24.15 39.16
N ARG A 235 8.22 -25.35 39.29
CA ARG A 235 9.56 -25.68 38.80
C ARG A 235 9.59 -25.69 37.27
N HIS A 236 10.08 -24.63 36.65
CA HIS A 236 10.47 -24.65 35.24
C HIS A 236 11.78 -25.45 35.05
N ARG A 237 11.70 -26.57 34.31
CA ARG A 237 12.87 -27.24 33.74
C ARG A 237 13.53 -26.31 32.71
N LYS A 238 14.80 -25.96 32.92
CA LYS A 238 15.63 -25.21 31.97
C LYS A 238 15.78 -25.99 30.65
N PRO A 239 15.66 -25.36 29.47
CA PRO A 239 16.04 -26.01 28.22
C PRO A 239 17.58 -26.09 28.10
N ARG A 240 18.05 -27.25 27.64
CA ARG A 240 19.45 -27.55 27.30
C ARG A 240 19.97 -26.55 26.24
N ARG A 241 21.09 -25.88 26.54
CA ARG A 241 21.89 -25.11 25.55
C ARG A 241 22.35 -26.05 24.43
N ARG A 242 21.95 -25.78 23.19
CA ARG A 242 22.57 -26.35 21.98
C ARG A 242 23.88 -25.60 21.70
N SER A 243 24.88 -26.34 21.22
CA SER A 243 26.26 -25.93 21.00
C SER A 243 26.40 -24.76 20.03
N SER A 244 27.21 -23.78 20.41
CA SER A 244 27.68 -22.67 19.57
C SER A 244 28.62 -23.18 18.48
N THR A 245 28.28 -22.94 17.21
CA THR A 245 29.20 -23.07 16.08
C THR A 245 30.16 -21.87 16.06
N LEU A 246 31.41 -22.09 15.65
CA LEU A 246 32.46 -21.06 15.53
C LEU A 246 32.07 -19.84 14.67
N SER A 247 31.00 -19.95 13.87
CA SER A 247 30.39 -18.86 13.11
C SER A 247 29.83 -17.73 14.00
N ASP A 248 29.40 -18.03 15.24
CA ASP A 248 28.81 -17.03 16.16
C ASP A 248 29.87 -16.18 16.89
N ILE A 249 31.15 -16.55 16.79
CA ILE A 249 32.26 -15.85 17.45
C ILE A 249 32.91 -14.82 16.50
N ILE A 250 32.72 -14.97 15.18
CA ILE A 250 33.42 -14.15 14.17
C ILE A 250 32.49 -13.11 13.53
N LEU A 251 31.17 -13.31 13.57
CA LEU A 251 30.19 -12.38 12.99
C LEU A 251 29.45 -11.63 14.12
N PRO A 252 29.52 -10.29 14.20
CA PRO A 252 28.69 -9.54 15.14
C PRO A 252 27.20 -9.87 14.90
N GLU A 253 26.34 -9.80 15.92
CA GLU A 253 24.88 -9.92 15.73
C GLU A 253 24.42 -8.83 14.75
N LEU A 254 24.11 -9.21 13.50
CA LEU A 254 23.56 -8.30 12.50
C LEU A 254 22.07 -8.12 12.77
N HIS A 255 21.66 -6.90 13.10
CA HIS A 255 20.26 -6.55 13.32
C HIS A 255 19.56 -6.22 11.99
N PRO A 256 18.26 -6.52 11.84
CA PRO A 256 17.48 -6.10 10.69
C PRO A 256 17.33 -4.57 10.70
N ALA A 257 17.75 -3.93 9.62
CA ALA A 257 17.54 -2.51 9.37
C ALA A 257 16.48 -2.33 8.27
N PRO A 258 15.69 -1.22 8.31
CA PRO A 258 14.73 -0.93 7.25
C PRO A 258 15.46 -0.85 5.90
N PRO A 259 14.84 -1.31 4.78
CA PRO A 259 15.44 -1.22 3.46
C PRO A 259 15.88 0.21 3.14
N ILE A 260 16.97 0.41 2.40
CA ILE A 260 17.48 1.76 2.02
C ILE A 260 16.38 2.62 1.40
N ARG A 261 15.51 1.98 0.62
CA ARG A 261 14.38 2.62 -0.05
C ARG A 261 13.39 3.22 0.95
N GLN A 262 13.22 2.60 2.11
CA GLN A 262 12.39 3.13 3.19
C GLN A 262 12.99 4.39 3.81
N ILE A 263 14.30 4.41 4.04
CA ILE A 263 15.00 5.60 4.54
C ILE A 263 14.85 6.77 3.58
N LEU A 264 14.92 6.51 2.27
CA LEU A 264 14.74 7.55 1.24
C LEU A 264 13.32 8.12 1.21
N LEU A 265 12.29 7.29 1.33
CA LEU A 265 10.88 7.72 1.30
C LEU A 265 10.44 8.44 2.58
N ASP A 266 11.09 8.14 3.70
CA ASP A 266 10.84 8.79 5.00
C ASP A 266 11.59 10.14 5.15
N HIS A 267 12.44 10.49 4.18
CA HIS A 267 13.17 11.76 4.19
C HIS A 267 12.23 12.97 3.98
N PRO A 268 12.36 14.08 4.75
CA PRO A 268 11.45 15.24 4.68
C PRO A 268 11.24 15.82 3.28
N ILE A 269 12.28 15.78 2.44
CA ILE A 269 12.19 16.19 1.03
C ILE A 269 11.29 15.25 0.25
N ALA A 270 11.43 13.93 0.39
CA ALA A 270 10.56 12.97 -0.28
C ALA A 270 9.10 13.13 0.16
N ILE A 271 8.87 13.49 1.42
CA ILE A 271 7.55 13.83 1.97
C ILE A 271 6.99 15.10 1.32
N ALA A 272 7.78 16.17 1.31
CA ALA A 272 7.38 17.47 0.77
C ALA A 272 7.02 17.37 -0.72
N PHE A 273 7.81 16.62 -1.49
CA PHE A 273 7.55 16.37 -2.91
C PHE A 273 6.52 15.26 -3.16
N ARG A 274 6.06 14.57 -2.11
CA ARG A 274 5.11 13.44 -2.21
C ARG A 274 5.59 12.32 -3.12
N ILE A 275 6.87 11.98 -2.98
CA ILE A 275 7.49 10.88 -3.72
C ILE A 275 6.89 9.56 -3.24
N ARG A 276 6.52 8.70 -4.19
CA ARG A 276 5.92 7.38 -3.94
C ARG A 276 6.81 6.27 -4.46
N ASP A 277 6.66 5.10 -3.84
CA ASP A 277 7.19 3.85 -4.34
C ASP A 277 6.04 2.89 -4.60
N SER A 278 5.36 3.11 -5.72
CA SER A 278 4.25 2.29 -6.15
C SER A 278 4.35 2.07 -7.64
N TRP A 279 4.28 0.81 -8.06
CA TRP A 279 4.18 0.42 -9.47
C TRP A 279 2.72 0.10 -9.87
N ALA A 280 1.79 0.46 -9.00
CA ALA A 280 0.36 0.33 -9.22
C ALA A 280 -0.13 1.52 -10.05
N VAL A 281 -0.68 1.24 -11.23
CA VAL A 281 -1.41 2.23 -12.02
C VAL A 281 -2.79 2.41 -11.37
N TRP A 282 -3.00 3.56 -10.74
CA TRP A 282 -4.30 3.95 -10.19
C TRP A 282 -5.13 4.60 -11.28
N THR A 283 -6.43 4.32 -11.28
CA THR A 283 -7.38 4.62 -12.37
C THR A 283 -7.86 6.09 -12.41
N ASP A 284 -7.54 6.88 -11.41
CA ASP A 284 -8.16 8.18 -11.13
C ASP A 284 -7.09 9.19 -10.70
N GLY A 285 -6.79 10.15 -11.59
CA GLY A 285 -5.68 11.11 -11.50
C GLY A 285 -5.77 12.19 -10.41
N GLY A 286 -6.14 11.82 -9.19
CA GLY A 286 -6.13 12.68 -8.01
C GLY A 286 -4.84 12.54 -7.20
N ILE A 287 -3.85 13.40 -7.46
CA ILE A 287 -2.50 13.37 -6.85
C ILE A 287 -2.53 13.37 -5.30
N GLU A 288 -3.50 14.06 -4.69
CA GLU A 288 -3.66 14.19 -3.22
C GLU A 288 -4.15 12.88 -2.56
N GLY A 289 -5.22 12.30 -3.10
CA GLY A 289 -5.86 11.11 -2.54
C GLY A 289 -4.99 9.85 -2.65
N GLU A 290 -4.33 9.68 -3.80
CA GLU A 290 -3.45 8.53 -4.06
C GLU A 290 -2.20 8.55 -3.17
N TYR A 291 -1.60 9.71 -2.92
CA TYR A 291 -0.45 9.83 -2.02
C TYR A 291 -0.83 9.48 -0.58
N GLY A 292 -1.96 10.00 -0.10
CA GLY A 292 -2.48 9.66 1.23
C GLY A 292 -2.77 8.17 1.37
N ALA A 293 -3.40 7.54 0.37
CA ALA A 293 -3.71 6.11 0.38
C ALA A 293 -2.44 5.24 0.35
N TRP A 294 -1.51 5.53 -0.57
CA TRP A 294 -0.22 4.85 -0.64
C TRP A 294 0.59 5.01 0.64
N ARG A 295 0.65 6.22 1.21
CA ARG A 295 1.38 6.48 2.46
C ARG A 295 0.77 5.70 3.62
N ARG A 296 -0.55 5.67 3.77
CA ARG A 296 -1.20 4.87 4.82
C ARG A 296 -0.91 3.37 4.68
N GLU A 297 -0.96 2.83 3.45
CA GLU A 297 -0.60 1.44 3.19
C GLU A 297 0.88 1.16 3.49
N TRP A 298 1.77 2.07 3.10
CA TRP A 298 3.20 2.03 3.40
C TRP A 298 3.44 2.03 4.91
N GLU A 299 2.79 2.92 5.65
CA GLU A 299 2.89 3.02 7.11
C GLU A 299 2.33 1.78 7.82
N ALA A 300 1.21 1.22 7.35
CA ALA A 300 0.63 -0.02 7.87
C ALA A 300 1.57 -1.22 7.66
N ARG A 301 2.20 -1.33 6.48
CA ARG A 301 3.21 -2.36 6.21
C ARG A 301 4.44 -2.21 7.13
N ARG A 302 4.88 -0.97 7.42
CA ARG A 302 5.94 -0.72 8.40
C ARG A 302 5.56 -1.18 9.82
N ALA A 303 4.36 -0.83 10.29
CA ALA A 303 3.88 -1.23 11.60
C ALA A 303 3.81 -2.76 11.78
N SER A 304 3.60 -3.50 10.68
CA SER A 304 3.62 -4.97 10.67
C SER A 304 5.03 -5.60 10.61
N ALA A 305 6.06 -4.82 10.25
CA ALA A 305 7.44 -5.29 10.01
C ALA A 305 8.42 -4.98 11.17
N THR A 306 8.07 -4.09 12.10
CA THR A 306 8.85 -3.73 13.29
C THR A 306 8.80 -4.86 14.35
N PRO A 307 9.94 -5.40 14.83
CA PRO A 307 9.96 -6.29 15.98
C PRO A 307 9.75 -5.46 17.24
N VAL A 308 8.54 -5.49 17.79
CA VAL A 308 8.21 -4.66 18.94
C VAL A 308 8.83 -5.21 20.22
N ASN A 309 9.40 -4.32 21.03
CA ASN A 309 9.85 -4.59 22.40
C ASN A 309 8.80 -5.38 23.21
N GLY A 310 9.29 -6.20 24.15
CA GLY A 310 8.57 -7.28 24.84
C GLY A 310 7.17 -6.96 25.41
N ALA A 311 6.83 -5.70 25.67
CA ALA A 311 5.50 -5.30 26.12
C ALA A 311 4.44 -5.34 25.00
N ALA A 312 4.79 -4.98 23.77
CA ALA A 312 3.89 -5.09 22.62
C ALA A 312 4.09 -6.39 21.84
N ALA A 313 5.22 -7.10 22.05
CA ALA A 313 5.30 -8.53 21.71
C ALA A 313 4.33 -9.37 22.58
N ALA A 314 4.03 -8.98 23.81
CA ALA A 314 2.99 -9.65 24.60
C ALA A 314 1.58 -9.40 24.03
N ALA A 315 1.30 -8.18 23.57
CA ALA A 315 0.04 -7.85 22.89
C ALA A 315 -0.07 -8.49 21.49
N ALA A 316 1.03 -8.55 20.73
CA ALA A 316 1.10 -9.19 19.41
C ALA A 316 1.18 -10.72 19.49
N ASN A 317 1.75 -11.31 20.54
CA ASN A 317 1.70 -12.75 20.80
C ASN A 317 0.34 -13.18 21.34
N PHE A 318 -0.42 -12.29 21.99
CA PHE A 318 -1.85 -12.52 22.24
C PHE A 318 -2.64 -12.49 20.92
N ALA A 319 -2.32 -11.58 20.00
CA ALA A 319 -2.95 -11.49 18.68
C ALA A 319 -2.50 -12.58 17.67
N ARG A 320 -1.31 -13.18 17.82
CA ARG A 320 -0.84 -14.34 17.02
C ARG A 320 -1.41 -15.68 17.49
N GLY A 321 -2.05 -15.73 18.66
CA GLY A 321 -2.69 -16.93 19.20
C GLY A 321 -4.11 -17.16 18.67
N SER A 322 -4.80 -16.12 18.19
CA SER A 322 -6.14 -16.22 17.61
C SER A 322 -6.47 -14.94 16.85
N ASP A 323 -6.56 -15.00 15.51
CA ASP A 323 -7.25 -13.97 14.72
C ASP A 323 -8.64 -13.78 15.34
N PRO A 324 -9.00 -12.60 15.90
CA PRO A 324 -10.29 -12.40 16.54
C PRO A 324 -11.42 -12.84 15.62
N GLY A 325 -11.34 -12.51 14.32
CA GLY A 325 -12.34 -12.89 13.31
C GLY A 325 -12.61 -14.39 13.18
N ARG A 326 -11.71 -15.26 13.66
CA ARG A 326 -11.86 -16.73 13.69
C ARG A 326 -12.46 -17.27 14.99
N LEU A 327 -12.76 -16.42 15.98
CA LEU A 327 -13.37 -16.87 17.23
C LEU A 327 -14.82 -17.33 16.97
N PRO A 328 -15.26 -18.48 17.54
CA PRO A 328 -16.60 -19.03 17.32
C PRO A 328 -17.74 -18.05 17.63
N ARG A 329 -17.54 -17.16 18.62
CA ARG A 329 -18.52 -16.13 18.98
C ARG A 329 -18.82 -15.18 17.81
N HIS A 330 -17.81 -14.76 17.07
CA HIS A 330 -17.98 -13.79 15.98
C HIS A 330 -18.62 -14.44 14.76
N TYR A 331 -18.33 -15.71 14.49
CA TYR A 331 -19.07 -16.49 13.51
C TYR A 331 -20.56 -16.60 13.88
N ALA A 332 -20.88 -16.94 15.13
CA ALA A 332 -22.26 -17.01 15.61
C ALA A 332 -23.01 -15.66 15.51
N MET A 333 -22.33 -14.55 15.82
CA MET A 333 -22.89 -13.20 15.67
C MET A 333 -23.09 -12.82 14.19
N MET A 334 -22.16 -13.21 13.31
CA MET A 334 -22.31 -13.01 11.87
C MET A 334 -23.44 -13.85 11.27
N ALA A 335 -23.63 -15.09 11.72
CA ALA A 335 -24.76 -15.92 11.33
C ALA A 335 -26.11 -15.31 11.78
N MET A 336 -26.14 -14.64 12.94
CA MET A 336 -27.30 -13.85 13.35
C MET A 336 -27.49 -12.62 12.46
N ALA A 337 -26.43 -11.89 12.13
CA ALA A 337 -26.51 -10.77 11.18
C ALA A 337 -27.02 -11.23 9.80
N LEU A 338 -26.62 -12.41 9.32
CA LEU A 338 -27.14 -13.04 8.11
C LEU A 338 -28.65 -13.35 8.22
N SER A 339 -29.09 -13.85 9.37
CA SER A 339 -30.51 -14.11 9.63
C SER A 339 -31.35 -12.82 9.65
N GLU A 340 -30.77 -11.70 10.09
CA GLU A 340 -31.41 -10.38 9.98
C GLU A 340 -31.43 -9.90 8.53
N ALA A 341 -30.33 -10.06 7.79
CA ALA A 341 -30.24 -9.69 6.38
C ALA A 341 -31.29 -10.40 5.51
N ASP A 342 -31.63 -11.65 5.82
CA ASP A 342 -32.62 -12.42 5.06
C ASP A 342 -34.06 -11.86 5.16
N LYS A 343 -34.33 -11.06 6.21
CA LYS A 343 -35.61 -10.35 6.40
C LYS A 343 -35.75 -9.12 5.52
N SER A 344 -34.65 -8.63 4.92
CA SER A 344 -34.69 -7.45 4.07
C SER A 344 -35.56 -7.69 2.83
N PRO A 345 -36.52 -6.79 2.53
CA PRO A 345 -37.27 -6.85 1.28
C PRO A 345 -36.30 -6.70 0.11
N PRO A 346 -36.24 -7.65 -0.85
CA PRO A 346 -35.28 -7.61 -1.94
C PRO A 346 -35.63 -6.51 -2.96
N THR A 347 -34.59 -5.88 -3.52
CA THR A 347 -34.69 -4.88 -4.59
C THR A 347 -33.56 -5.07 -5.58
N ASP A 348 -33.75 -4.65 -6.82
CA ASP A 348 -32.73 -4.64 -7.88
C ASP A 348 -31.69 -3.52 -7.74
N ALA A 349 -32.03 -2.46 -6.98
CA ALA A 349 -31.18 -1.28 -6.83
C ALA A 349 -30.29 -1.26 -5.56
N ALA A 350 -30.47 -2.18 -4.61
CA ALA A 350 -29.77 -2.14 -3.32
C ALA A 350 -29.68 -3.50 -2.59
N PHE A 351 -28.54 -3.75 -1.95
CA PHE A 351 -28.24 -5.01 -1.25
C PHE A 351 -29.05 -5.23 0.03
N CYS A 352 -29.34 -6.50 0.32
CA CYS A 352 -29.89 -6.95 1.61
C CYS A 352 -28.75 -7.16 2.62
N VAL A 353 -28.61 -6.26 3.58
CA VAL A 353 -27.55 -6.29 4.60
C VAL A 353 -28.21 -6.48 5.96
N GLY A 354 -27.51 -7.16 6.86
CA GLY A 354 -27.92 -7.32 8.26
C GLY A 354 -26.84 -6.84 9.20
N CYS A 355 -27.25 -6.36 10.37
CA CYS A 355 -26.40 -5.77 11.39
C CYS A 355 -26.80 -6.29 12.79
N VAL A 356 -25.81 -6.51 13.64
CA VAL A 356 -25.99 -6.86 15.07
C VAL A 356 -25.00 -6.04 15.89
N ILE A 357 -25.47 -5.41 16.98
CA ILE A 357 -24.62 -4.67 17.91
C ILE A 357 -24.72 -5.32 19.29
N CYS A 358 -23.58 -5.65 19.89
CA CYS A 358 -23.52 -6.21 21.24
C CYS A 358 -22.25 -5.75 21.99
N PRO A 359 -22.18 -5.93 23.32
CA PRO A 359 -20.98 -5.62 24.10
C PRO A 359 -19.75 -6.44 23.67
N THR A 360 -18.59 -5.79 23.73
CA THR A 360 -17.30 -6.36 23.33
C THR A 360 -16.93 -7.57 24.17
N SER A 361 -16.72 -8.72 23.54
CA SER A 361 -16.27 -9.93 24.24
C SER A 361 -15.63 -10.94 23.30
N ASP A 362 -14.58 -11.60 23.79
CA ASP A 362 -13.86 -12.69 23.12
C ASP A 362 -14.17 -14.06 23.76
N ALA A 363 -15.15 -14.11 24.68
CA ALA A 363 -15.55 -15.35 25.32
C ALA A 363 -16.18 -16.31 24.30
N ALA A 364 -15.84 -17.60 24.37
CA ALA A 364 -16.34 -18.61 23.45
C ALA A 364 -17.88 -18.77 23.48
N ALA A 365 -18.51 -18.50 24.63
CA ALA A 365 -19.95 -18.50 24.76
C ALA A 365 -20.55 -17.22 24.16
N SER A 366 -21.45 -17.41 23.19
CA SER A 366 -22.25 -16.37 22.58
C SER A 366 -23.70 -16.51 23.04
N SER A 367 -24.28 -15.46 23.62
CA SER A 367 -25.68 -15.46 24.07
C SER A 367 -26.46 -14.37 23.34
N ARG A 368 -27.57 -14.74 22.69
CA ARG A 368 -28.50 -13.79 22.05
C ARG A 368 -29.03 -12.73 23.03
N LYS A 369 -28.99 -13.02 24.34
CA LYS A 369 -29.42 -12.11 25.42
C LYS A 369 -28.47 -10.92 25.62
N GLU A 370 -27.30 -10.91 24.98
CA GLU A 370 -26.32 -9.83 25.05
C GLU A 370 -26.46 -8.82 23.90
N ILE A 371 -27.36 -9.06 22.93
CA ILE A 371 -27.56 -8.16 21.80
C ILE A 371 -28.27 -6.89 22.28
N LEU A 372 -27.69 -5.72 21.95
CA LEU A 372 -28.27 -4.42 22.22
C LEU A 372 -29.28 -4.02 21.16
N ALA A 373 -28.95 -4.25 19.88
CA ALA A 373 -29.83 -3.99 18.77
C ALA A 373 -29.44 -4.87 17.57
N THR A 374 -30.42 -5.18 16.73
CA THR A 374 -30.20 -5.72 15.38
C THR A 374 -30.59 -4.69 14.34
N GLY A 375 -30.32 -4.92 13.07
CA GLY A 375 -30.80 -4.09 11.98
C GLY A 375 -30.79 -4.86 10.68
N PHE A 376 -31.72 -4.59 9.77
CA PHE A 376 -31.61 -5.06 8.39
C PHE A 376 -31.95 -3.96 7.39
N SER A 377 -31.44 -4.06 6.16
CA SER A 377 -31.71 -3.06 5.12
C SER A 377 -33.21 -2.88 4.93
N ARG A 378 -33.65 -1.61 4.91
CA ARG A 378 -35.06 -1.21 4.74
C ARG A 378 -36.00 -1.70 5.85
N GLU A 379 -35.48 -1.94 7.06
CA GLU A 379 -36.30 -2.26 8.23
C GLU A 379 -37.11 -1.03 8.70
N LEU A 380 -36.45 0.13 8.80
CA LEU A 380 -37.08 1.39 9.18
C LEU A 380 -37.53 2.18 7.93
N PRO A 381 -38.56 3.05 8.02
CA PRO A 381 -39.07 3.81 6.89
C PRO A 381 -38.00 4.57 6.10
N GLY A 382 -38.08 4.51 4.78
CA GLY A 382 -37.16 5.15 3.85
C GLY A 382 -36.00 4.25 3.40
N ASN A 383 -35.05 4.82 2.68
CA ASN A 383 -33.87 4.10 2.19
C ASN A 383 -32.83 3.96 3.33
N THR A 384 -33.08 3.04 4.25
CA THR A 384 -32.24 2.80 5.43
C THR A 384 -31.32 1.59 5.24
N HIS A 385 -30.08 1.71 5.69
CA HIS A 385 -29.13 0.59 5.72
C HIS A 385 -29.23 -0.15 7.06
N ALA A 386 -28.70 -1.37 7.12
CA ALA A 386 -28.79 -2.22 8.32
C ALA A 386 -28.12 -1.59 9.54
N GLU A 387 -26.95 -0.99 9.36
CA GLU A 387 -26.17 -0.33 10.41
C GLU A 387 -26.88 0.92 10.91
N GLN A 388 -27.55 1.65 10.00
CA GLN A 388 -28.42 2.76 10.38
C GLN A 388 -29.58 2.27 11.25
N CYS A 389 -30.30 1.21 10.83
CA CYS A 389 -31.43 0.69 11.59
C CYS A 389 -31.03 0.22 12.99
N ALA A 390 -29.88 -0.46 13.11
CA ALA A 390 -29.38 -0.92 14.40
C ALA A 390 -29.01 0.25 15.34
N LEU A 391 -28.31 1.27 14.82
CA LEU A 391 -27.94 2.45 15.63
C LEU A 391 -29.15 3.29 16.03
N ASP A 392 -30.10 3.50 15.10
CA ASP A 392 -31.32 4.26 15.35
C ASP A 392 -32.20 3.55 16.40
N LYS A 393 -32.26 2.20 16.39
CA LYS A 393 -32.96 1.42 17.44
C LYS A 393 -32.32 1.53 18.82
N ILE A 394 -30.99 1.56 18.93
CA ILE A 394 -30.33 1.85 20.22
C ILE A 394 -30.80 3.20 20.77
N ALA A 395 -30.88 4.21 19.90
CA ALA A 395 -31.30 5.55 20.31
C ALA A 395 -32.80 5.64 20.68
N SER A 396 -33.66 4.81 20.09
CA SER A 396 -35.10 4.80 20.41
C SER A 396 -35.46 3.90 21.59
N GLU A 397 -34.79 2.76 21.76
CA GLU A 397 -35.09 1.77 22.80
C GLU A 397 -34.53 2.17 24.16
N PHE A 398 -33.37 2.83 24.18
CA PHE A 398 -32.72 3.26 25.42
C PHE A 398 -32.83 4.77 25.58
N LYS A 399 -33.29 5.21 26.76
CA LYS A 399 -33.27 6.63 27.12
C LYS A 399 -31.84 7.13 27.04
N SER A 400 -31.65 8.27 26.39
CA SER A 400 -30.35 8.93 26.26
C SER A 400 -30.43 10.39 26.68
N GLU A 401 -29.38 10.89 27.33
CA GLU A 401 -29.24 12.30 27.70
C GLU A 401 -27.97 12.88 27.10
N SER A 402 -28.07 14.11 26.56
CA SER A 402 -26.92 14.93 26.23
C SER A 402 -26.48 15.69 27.48
N ARG A 403 -25.43 15.22 28.17
CA ARG A 403 -24.83 15.94 29.31
C ARG A 403 -23.51 16.60 28.94
N PRO A 404 -23.17 17.78 29.49
CA PRO A 404 -21.86 18.39 29.31
C PRO A 404 -20.75 17.48 29.85
N TRP A 405 -19.75 17.25 29.01
CA TRP A 405 -18.56 16.42 29.24
C TRP A 405 -17.78 16.92 30.48
N SER A 406 -17.95 16.30 31.65
CA SER A 406 -16.99 16.46 32.76
C SER A 406 -17.10 15.44 33.90
N ASP A 407 -18.12 14.58 33.97
CA ASP A 407 -18.22 13.63 35.07
C ASP A 407 -17.42 12.34 34.79
N LYS A 408 -16.22 12.25 35.36
CA LYS A 408 -15.31 11.07 35.26
C LYS A 408 -15.87 9.80 35.89
N SER A 409 -17.09 9.82 36.43
CA SER A 409 -17.73 8.69 37.11
C SER A 409 -18.48 7.72 36.18
N ILE A 410 -18.80 8.11 34.94
CA ILE A 410 -19.59 7.29 34.01
C ILE A 410 -18.67 6.35 33.22
N SER A 411 -18.97 5.05 33.25
CA SER A 411 -18.18 4.03 32.55
C SER A 411 -18.54 3.96 31.07
N THR A 412 -17.53 3.74 30.22
CA THR A 412 -17.73 3.45 28.80
C THR A 412 -17.94 1.96 28.59
N LEU A 413 -18.99 1.60 27.86
CA LEU A 413 -19.24 0.23 27.40
C LEU A 413 -18.82 0.12 25.94
N ASP A 414 -17.75 -0.65 25.69
CA ASP A 414 -17.26 -0.91 24.34
C ASP A 414 -18.15 -1.94 23.64
N LEU A 415 -18.48 -1.67 22.38
CA LEU A 415 -19.39 -2.45 21.55
C LEU A 415 -18.69 -3.03 20.32
N ASP A 416 -19.14 -4.22 19.94
CA ASP A 416 -18.87 -4.87 18.66
C ASP A 416 -20.06 -4.66 17.73
N LEU A 417 -19.80 -4.19 16.52
CA LEU A 417 -20.78 -4.10 15.43
C LEU A 417 -20.47 -5.18 14.39
N TYR A 418 -21.41 -6.08 14.13
CA TYR A 418 -21.33 -7.11 13.11
C TYR A 418 -22.20 -6.70 11.94
N THR A 419 -21.66 -6.69 10.73
CA THR A 419 -22.39 -6.38 9.50
C THR A 419 -22.09 -7.43 8.43
N THR A 420 -23.11 -7.89 7.71
CA THR A 420 -22.92 -8.94 6.68
C THR A 420 -22.11 -8.46 5.48
N MET A 421 -21.99 -7.16 5.29
CA MET A 421 -21.23 -6.51 4.23
C MET A 421 -20.47 -5.30 4.78
N GLU A 422 -19.33 -4.95 4.17
CA GLU A 422 -18.56 -3.77 4.54
C GLU A 422 -19.44 -2.51 4.62
N PRO A 423 -19.38 -1.73 5.72
CA PRO A 423 -20.20 -0.53 5.86
C PRO A 423 -19.88 0.48 4.76
N CYS A 424 -20.86 1.10 4.12
CA CYS A 424 -20.56 1.99 3.01
C CYS A 424 -19.83 3.28 3.45
N SER A 425 -18.80 3.69 2.70
CA SER A 425 -18.13 4.99 2.86
C SER A 425 -18.82 6.12 2.09
N GLU A 426 -19.64 5.77 1.10
CA GLU A 426 -20.40 6.70 0.25
C GLU A 426 -21.79 6.10 -0.05
N ARG A 427 -22.78 6.95 -0.34
CA ARG A 427 -24.12 6.51 -0.73
C ARG A 427 -24.57 7.26 -1.97
N LEU A 428 -24.97 6.51 -3.01
CA LEU A 428 -25.55 7.07 -4.24
C LEU A 428 -26.83 7.87 -3.98
N SER A 429 -27.56 7.55 -2.91
CA SER A 429 -28.76 8.29 -2.51
C SER A 429 -28.47 9.66 -1.87
N GLY A 430 -27.20 10.01 -1.64
CA GLY A 430 -26.80 11.23 -0.93
C GLY A 430 -27.02 11.21 0.60
N ASN A 431 -27.58 10.11 1.13
CA ASN A 431 -27.78 9.96 2.58
C ASN A 431 -26.44 9.77 3.31
N LEU A 432 -26.42 10.06 4.62
CA LEU A 432 -25.22 9.87 5.43
C LEU A 432 -24.71 8.40 5.37
N PRO A 433 -23.45 8.15 4.96
CA PRO A 433 -22.86 6.81 4.86
C PRO A 433 -22.77 6.09 6.20
N CYS A 434 -22.77 4.76 6.17
CA CYS A 434 -22.76 3.92 7.38
C CYS A 434 -21.51 4.19 8.24
N VAL A 435 -20.34 4.34 7.60
CA VAL A 435 -19.09 4.68 8.28
C VAL A 435 -19.22 5.98 9.08
N GLN A 436 -19.78 7.02 8.46
CA GLN A 436 -19.97 8.32 9.11
C GLN A 436 -21.00 8.25 10.25
N ARG A 437 -21.99 7.34 10.16
CA ARG A 437 -22.93 7.09 11.27
C ARG A 437 -22.25 6.45 12.46
N ILE A 438 -21.38 5.46 12.23
CA ILE A 438 -20.58 4.80 13.27
C ILE A 438 -19.68 5.82 13.96
N LEU A 439 -18.99 6.69 13.20
CA LEU A 439 -18.16 7.75 13.77
C LEU A 439 -18.98 8.75 14.59
N LYS A 440 -20.08 9.27 14.04
CA LYS A 440 -20.96 10.20 14.77
C LYS A 440 -21.54 9.59 16.04
N PHE A 441 -21.83 8.29 16.04
CA PHE A 441 -22.28 7.58 17.24
C PHE A 441 -21.23 7.64 18.35
N ASN A 442 -19.96 7.39 18.03
CA ASN A 442 -18.85 7.46 18.98
C ASN A 442 -18.57 8.91 19.43
N GLU A 443 -18.60 9.88 18.50
CA GLU A 443 -18.33 11.29 18.79
C GLU A 443 -19.39 11.93 19.70
N GLN A 444 -20.65 11.52 19.57
CA GLN A 444 -21.75 12.06 20.38
C GLN A 444 -21.59 11.73 21.86
N ALA A 445 -20.89 10.65 22.21
CA ALA A 445 -20.61 10.21 23.58
C ALA A 445 -21.85 10.30 24.52
N LYS A 446 -23.05 9.99 23.99
CA LYS A 446 -24.31 10.08 24.72
C LYS A 446 -24.31 9.12 25.89
N VAL A 447 -24.92 9.55 27.00
CA VAL A 447 -25.16 8.70 28.17
C VAL A 447 -26.45 7.93 27.93
N TYR A 448 -26.38 6.61 27.98
CA TYR A 448 -27.50 5.69 27.84
C TYR A 448 -27.81 5.04 29.19
N TYR A 449 -29.10 4.82 29.43
CA TYR A 449 -29.59 4.09 30.60
C TYR A 449 -29.87 2.63 30.22
N LEU A 450 -28.95 1.72 30.55
CA LEU A 450 -29.08 0.31 30.23
C LEU A 450 -29.56 -0.52 31.43
N PRO A 451 -30.37 -1.57 31.22
CA PRO A 451 -30.63 -2.57 32.24
C PRO A 451 -29.32 -3.20 32.75
N PRO A 452 -29.19 -3.51 34.06
CA PRO A 452 -27.97 -4.08 34.64
C PRO A 452 -27.44 -5.32 33.90
N ARG A 453 -28.33 -6.13 33.32
CA ARG A 453 -27.97 -7.32 32.54
C ARG A 453 -27.11 -7.02 31.30
N LEU A 454 -27.37 -5.90 30.62
CA LEU A 454 -26.65 -5.49 29.41
C LEU A 454 -25.39 -4.68 29.74
N ALA A 455 -25.35 -4.09 30.94
CA ALA A 455 -24.23 -3.31 31.43
C ALA A 455 -23.23 -4.10 32.31
N GLN A 456 -23.42 -5.42 32.51
CA GLN A 456 -22.55 -6.23 33.40
C GLN A 456 -21.04 -6.08 33.10
N GLN A 457 -20.67 -5.91 31.83
CA GLN A 457 -19.28 -5.71 31.43
C GLN A 457 -18.73 -4.32 31.79
N ALA A 458 -19.59 -3.30 31.85
CA ALA A 458 -19.22 -1.96 32.31
C ALA A 458 -19.16 -1.85 33.85
N ILE A 459 -19.76 -2.80 34.59
CA ILE A 459 -19.89 -2.78 36.05
C ILE A 459 -18.69 -3.44 36.78
N LYS A 460 -17.63 -3.85 36.08
CA LYS A 460 -16.45 -4.50 36.69
C LYS A 460 -15.74 -3.58 37.71
N GLY A 461 -16.25 -3.55 38.94
CA GLY A 461 -15.68 -2.82 40.08
C GLY A 461 -16.66 -2.36 41.17
N GLY A 462 -17.99 -2.42 41.01
CA GLY A 462 -18.92 -1.83 41.98
C GLY A 462 -20.20 -2.64 42.23
N ASN A 463 -20.60 -2.75 43.50
CA ASN A 463 -21.92 -3.24 43.92
C ASN A 463 -23.00 -2.32 43.35
N VAL A 464 -23.75 -2.80 42.35
CA VAL A 464 -24.94 -2.11 41.84
C VAL A 464 -26.17 -2.86 42.36
N GLY A 465 -27.06 -2.15 43.05
CA GLY A 465 -28.32 -2.67 43.55
C GLY A 465 -29.20 -3.22 42.44
N SER A 466 -29.97 -4.26 42.74
CA SER A 466 -30.68 -5.12 41.78
C SER A 466 -31.83 -4.46 40.99
N GLY A 467 -32.00 -3.13 41.01
CA GLY A 467 -33.20 -2.45 40.50
C GLY A 467 -33.01 -1.29 39.52
N ASP A 468 -31.86 -0.60 39.53
CA ASP A 468 -31.71 0.66 38.78
C ASP A 468 -30.95 0.51 37.46
N ASN A 469 -31.37 1.25 36.43
CA ASN A 469 -30.66 1.32 35.15
C ASN A 469 -29.26 1.94 35.33
N VAL A 470 -28.27 1.37 34.64
CA VAL A 470 -26.88 1.79 34.70
C VAL A 470 -26.61 2.81 33.61
N GLN A 471 -26.02 3.94 34.01
CA GLN A 471 -25.56 4.97 33.09
C GLN A 471 -24.24 4.53 32.46
N VAL A 472 -24.22 4.45 31.13
CA VAL A 472 -23.02 4.12 30.37
C VAL A 472 -22.90 4.99 29.13
N ILE A 473 -21.66 5.24 28.70
CA ILE A 473 -21.38 5.78 27.37
C ILE A 473 -21.15 4.61 26.44
N LEU A 474 -21.94 4.50 25.38
CA LEU A 474 -21.77 3.46 24.38
C LEU A 474 -20.74 3.88 23.34
N ARG A 475 -19.80 2.98 23.02
CA ARG A 475 -18.77 3.24 22.01
C ARG A 475 -18.54 2.00 21.16
N ILE A 476 -18.67 2.12 19.84
CA ILE A 476 -18.25 1.06 18.91
C ILE A 476 -16.73 1.02 18.88
N ARG A 477 -16.16 -0.08 19.38
CA ARG A 477 -14.71 -0.31 19.42
C ARG A 477 -14.23 -1.22 18.29
N ARG A 478 -15.07 -2.18 17.88
CA ARG A 478 -14.73 -3.13 16.82
C ARG A 478 -15.88 -3.29 15.84
N VAL A 479 -15.53 -3.44 14.56
CA VAL A 479 -16.44 -3.76 13.47
C VAL A 479 -16.03 -5.08 12.85
N PHE A 480 -16.96 -6.01 12.75
CA PHE A 480 -16.81 -7.31 12.14
C PHE A 480 -17.63 -7.34 10.86
N GLN A 481 -16.99 -7.57 9.71
CA GLN A 481 -17.66 -7.64 8.42
C GLN A 481 -17.67 -9.07 7.86
N GLY A 482 -18.77 -9.45 7.21
CA GLY A 482 -18.92 -10.76 6.56
C GLY A 482 -18.15 -10.83 5.24
N VAL A 483 -18.41 -9.89 4.34
CA VAL A 483 -17.70 -9.75 3.06
C VAL A 483 -17.30 -8.30 2.81
N ALA A 484 -16.16 -8.09 2.14
CA ALA A 484 -15.79 -6.77 1.64
C ALA A 484 -16.76 -6.34 0.52
N GLU A 485 -16.94 -5.04 0.30
CA GLU A 485 -17.82 -4.59 -0.79
C GLU A 485 -17.25 -5.07 -2.14
N PRO A 486 -18.03 -5.77 -2.99
CA PRO A 486 -17.55 -6.22 -4.29
C PRO A 486 -17.08 -5.08 -5.21
N ASP A 487 -16.02 -5.31 -5.98
CA ASP A 487 -15.43 -4.33 -6.91
C ASP A 487 -16.38 -3.83 -8.02
N ASP A 488 -17.56 -4.44 -8.20
CA ASP A 488 -18.53 -4.07 -9.23
C ASP A 488 -19.48 -2.93 -8.84
N PHE A 489 -19.26 -2.27 -7.71
CA PHE A 489 -20.09 -1.16 -7.22
C PHE A 489 -19.26 0.11 -6.92
N VAL A 490 -19.25 0.60 -5.67
CA VAL A 490 -18.53 1.79 -5.23
C VAL A 490 -17.20 1.37 -4.63
N LYS A 491 -16.10 2.06 -4.97
CA LYS A 491 -14.81 1.84 -4.32
C LYS A 491 -14.88 2.25 -2.85
N CYS A 492 -15.20 1.31 -1.99
CA CYS A 492 -15.41 1.55 -0.56
C CYS A 492 -14.07 1.85 0.15
N GLN A 493 -14.05 2.92 0.96
CA GLN A 493 -12.89 3.31 1.80
C GLN A 493 -13.14 3.06 3.29
N SER A 494 -14.18 2.28 3.61
CA SER A 494 -14.73 2.13 4.95
C SER A 494 -13.73 1.64 5.98
N GLN A 495 -13.05 0.54 5.69
CA GLN A 495 -12.01 -0.01 6.56
C GLN A 495 -10.92 1.02 6.91
N ASN A 496 -10.55 1.89 5.97
CA ASN A 496 -9.52 2.90 6.20
C ASN A 496 -10.02 4.01 7.12
N ILE A 497 -11.25 4.48 6.92
CA ILE A 497 -11.85 5.55 7.72
C ILE A 497 -12.07 5.07 9.16
N LEU A 498 -12.61 3.87 9.36
CA LEU A 498 -12.86 3.30 10.67
C LEU A 498 -11.55 3.07 11.46
N ARG A 499 -10.54 2.46 10.83
CA ARG A 499 -9.22 2.26 11.46
C ARG A 499 -8.53 3.60 11.79
N GLY A 500 -8.73 4.62 10.96
CA GLY A 500 -8.22 5.98 11.21
C GLY A 500 -8.81 6.65 12.45
N SER A 501 -10.01 6.24 12.87
CA SER A 501 -10.69 6.73 14.07
C SER A 501 -10.59 5.76 15.26
N GLU A 502 -9.54 4.95 15.31
CA GLU A 502 -9.26 3.97 16.37
C GLU A 502 -10.31 2.85 16.54
N ILE A 503 -11.12 2.58 15.51
CA ILE A 503 -12.06 1.45 15.47
C ILE A 503 -11.38 0.27 14.79
N GLN A 504 -11.32 -0.87 15.47
CA GLN A 504 -10.71 -2.08 14.89
C GLN A 504 -11.68 -2.71 13.88
N VAL A 505 -11.17 -3.16 12.73
CA VAL A 505 -12.01 -3.78 11.69
C VAL A 505 -11.47 -5.15 11.33
N PHE A 506 -12.32 -6.16 11.48
CA PHE A 506 -12.02 -7.58 11.24
C PHE A 506 -12.99 -8.17 10.22
N THR A 507 -12.51 -9.14 9.43
CA THR A 507 -13.38 -9.97 8.59
C THR A 507 -13.65 -11.27 9.33
N VAL A 508 -14.92 -11.64 9.48
CA VAL A 508 -15.29 -12.89 10.15
C VAL A 508 -14.98 -14.06 9.24
N LYS A 509 -14.36 -15.09 9.82
CA LYS A 509 -13.92 -16.30 9.13
C LYS A 509 -14.47 -17.52 9.86
N GLY A 510 -14.85 -18.52 9.09
CA GLY A 510 -15.28 -19.82 9.60
C GLY A 510 -14.08 -20.71 9.94
N SER A 511 -14.35 -22.02 10.02
CA SER A 511 -13.28 -23.02 9.93
C SER A 511 -12.71 -23.02 8.49
N ASP A 512 -11.54 -23.63 8.26
CA ASP A 512 -10.85 -23.55 6.96
C ASP A 512 -11.71 -24.05 5.76
N ASP A 513 -12.72 -24.91 6.00
CA ASP A 513 -13.71 -25.33 4.99
C ASP A 513 -14.92 -24.36 4.88
N ASP A 514 -15.30 -23.71 5.98
CA ASP A 514 -16.46 -22.79 6.06
C ASP A 514 -16.12 -21.34 5.65
N ASP A 515 -14.84 -20.98 5.56
CA ASP A 515 -14.38 -19.62 5.21
C ASP A 515 -15.01 -19.14 3.90
N ARG A 516 -15.01 -20.00 2.88
CA ARG A 516 -15.62 -19.69 1.58
C ARG A 516 -17.14 -19.70 1.64
N GLN A 517 -17.73 -20.51 2.53
CA GLN A 517 -19.17 -20.65 2.64
C GLN A 517 -19.79 -19.39 3.27
N LEU A 518 -19.21 -18.85 4.33
CA LEU A 518 -19.73 -17.64 4.99
C LEU A 518 -19.70 -16.43 4.04
N GLU A 519 -18.59 -16.25 3.32
CA GLU A 519 -18.46 -15.18 2.32
C GLU A 519 -19.50 -15.34 1.19
N GLN A 520 -19.67 -16.56 0.69
CA GLN A 520 -20.68 -16.88 -0.33
C GLN A 520 -22.09 -16.63 0.18
N ASP A 521 -22.40 -16.97 1.44
CA ASP A 521 -23.69 -16.74 2.05
C ASP A 521 -23.98 -15.24 2.24
N CYS A 522 -22.99 -14.47 2.69
CA CYS A 522 -23.08 -13.00 2.72
C CYS A 522 -23.39 -12.41 1.35
N LEU A 523 -22.68 -12.83 0.31
CA LEU A 523 -22.91 -12.35 -1.07
C LEU A 523 -24.26 -12.81 -1.63
N ARG A 524 -24.65 -14.06 -1.37
CA ARG A 524 -25.93 -14.65 -1.82
C ARG A 524 -27.10 -13.90 -1.22
N VAL A 525 -27.09 -13.66 0.09
CA VAL A 525 -28.16 -12.92 0.78
C VAL A 525 -28.16 -11.47 0.32
N ALA A 526 -27.00 -10.82 0.22
CA ALA A 526 -26.89 -9.45 -0.28
C ALA A 526 -27.54 -9.28 -1.66
N ARG A 527 -27.34 -10.23 -2.56
CA ARG A 527 -27.81 -10.21 -3.96
C ARG A 527 -29.20 -10.82 -4.17
N LYS A 528 -29.96 -11.13 -3.11
CA LYS A 528 -31.31 -11.76 -3.21
C LYS A 528 -32.28 -11.06 -4.19
N GLY A 529 -32.12 -9.76 -4.43
CA GLY A 529 -32.93 -8.98 -5.39
C GLY A 529 -32.27 -8.66 -6.74
N HIS A 530 -31.02 -9.08 -6.98
CA HIS A 530 -30.31 -8.79 -8.23
C HIS A 530 -30.41 -9.99 -9.19
N PRO A 531 -30.69 -9.78 -10.48
CA PRO A 531 -30.69 -10.86 -11.46
C PRO A 531 -29.27 -11.47 -11.55
N ALA A 532 -29.20 -12.81 -11.64
CA ALA A 532 -27.94 -13.48 -11.90
C ALA A 532 -27.37 -12.95 -13.23
N LYS A 533 -26.16 -12.38 -13.21
CA LYS A 533 -25.44 -12.02 -14.44
C LYS A 533 -25.20 -13.34 -15.19
N SER A 534 -25.90 -13.54 -16.32
CA SER A 534 -25.74 -14.68 -17.25
C SER A 534 -24.36 -14.68 -17.89
#